data_AF-A0A255T0H9-F1
#
_entry.id   AF-A0A255T0H9-F1
#
_cell.length_a   1.000
_cell.length_b   1.000
_cell.length_c   1.000
_cell.angle_alpha   90.00
_cell.angle_beta   90.00
_cell.angle_gamma   90.00
#
_symmetry.space_group_name_H-M   'P 1'
#
loop_
_entity.id
_entity.type
_entity.pdbx_description
1 polymer ?
#
loop_
_entity_poly.entity_id
_entity_poly.type
_entity_poly.pdbx_seq_one_letter_code
_entity_poly.pdbx_strand_id
1 'polypeptide(L)'
;MTCAMNKGKTIFSQIMSLIPERDFKACVDRYKGNYRSRNFSCKDQFLVMSYAQLTGRDSLQSIENCLSALSSKLYHCGISYAVPRNTLAQAN
;
A
#
# COMPACT_ATOMS: atom_id res chain seq x y z
N MET A 1 16.57 10.76 -17.81
CA MET A 1 16.38 9.79 -16.72
C MET A 1 15.63 8.60 -17.30
N THR A 2 16.35 7.56 -17.70
CA THR A 2 15.78 6.38 -18.36
C THR A 2 15.13 5.49 -17.32
N CYS A 3 13.80 5.44 -17.29
CA CYS A 3 13.05 4.53 -16.43
C CYS A 3 13.18 3.11 -16.99
N ALA A 4 14.23 2.39 -16.61
CA ALA A 4 14.33 0.96 -16.86
C ALA A 4 13.19 0.27 -16.09
N MET A 5 12.19 -0.24 -16.83
CA MET A 5 11.12 -1.06 -16.27
C MET A 5 11.75 -2.31 -15.64
N ASN A 6 11.78 -2.39 -14.31
CA ASN A 6 12.40 -3.52 -13.61
C ASN A 6 11.56 -4.79 -13.84
N LYS A 7 12.12 -5.76 -14.58
CA LYS A 7 11.50 -7.06 -14.80
C LYS A 7 11.24 -7.74 -13.44
N GLY A 8 9.97 -7.99 -13.10
CA GLY A 8 9.56 -8.64 -11.85
C GLY A 8 9.00 -7.72 -10.75
N LYS A 9 8.94 -6.40 -10.95
CA LYS A 9 8.20 -5.47 -10.07
C LYS A 9 7.04 -4.82 -10.81
N THR A 10 5.92 -4.64 -10.14
CA THR A 10 4.76 -3.96 -10.74
C THR A 10 5.06 -2.48 -10.98
N ILE A 11 4.36 -1.86 -11.95
CA ILE A 11 4.44 -0.41 -12.17
C ILE A 11 4.10 0.33 -10.87
N PHE A 12 3.14 -0.18 -10.10
CA PHE A 12 2.81 0.34 -8.77
C PHE A 12 4.03 0.38 -7.84
N SER A 13 4.77 -0.72 -7.69
CA SER A 13 5.97 -0.75 -6.85
C SER A 13 7.05 0.25 -7.32
N GLN A 14 7.16 0.46 -8.63
CA GLN A 14 8.09 1.44 -9.19
C GLN A 14 7.65 2.88 -8.88
N ILE A 15 6.36 3.21 -9.02
CA ILE A 15 5.84 4.53 -8.66
C ILE A 15 6.02 4.77 -7.15
N MET A 16 5.70 3.79 -6.31
CA MET A 16 5.86 3.90 -4.85
C MET A 16 7.34 4.05 -4.44
N SER A 17 8.29 3.55 -5.24
CA SER A 17 9.73 3.74 -4.98
C SER A 17 10.21 5.19 -5.15
N LEU A 18 9.42 6.06 -5.79
CA LEU A 18 9.72 7.48 -5.92
C LEU A 18 9.47 8.25 -4.62
N ILE A 19 8.78 7.64 -3.65
CA ILE A 19 8.47 8.27 -2.36
C ILE A 19 9.71 8.22 -1.47
N PRO A 20 10.19 9.36 -0.94
CA PRO A 20 11.33 9.38 -0.04
C PRO A 20 11.03 8.60 1.26
N GLU A 21 11.61 7.40 1.39
CA GLU A 21 11.33 6.52 2.53
C GLU A 21 11.73 7.13 3.88
N ARG A 22 12.84 7.89 3.90
CA ARG A 22 13.31 8.58 5.11
C ARG A 22 12.31 9.63 5.59
N ASP A 23 11.80 10.46 4.67
CA ASP A 23 10.89 11.54 5.01
C ASP A 23 9.52 10.98 5.40
N PHE A 24 9.05 9.95 4.69
CA PHE A 24 7.85 9.21 5.07
C PHE A 24 7.97 8.64 6.48
N LYS A 25 9.08 7.96 6.79
CA LYS A 25 9.35 7.41 8.12
C LYS A 25 9.38 8.50 9.20
N ALA A 26 10.07 9.62 8.94
CA ALA A 26 10.13 10.75 9.86
C ALA A 26 8.72 11.31 10.16
N CYS A 27 7.85 11.41 9.14
CA CYS A 27 6.46 11.80 9.32
C CYS A 27 5.68 10.77 10.16
N VAL A 28 5.78 9.48 9.86
CA VAL A 28 5.12 8.42 10.64
C VAL A 28 5.54 8.47 12.11
N ASP A 29 6.84 8.62 12.37
CA ASP A 29 7.37 8.67 13.74
C ASP A 29 6.93 9.97 14.46
N ARG A 30 6.94 11.12 13.77
CA ARG A 30 6.48 12.41 14.30
C ARG A 30 5.02 12.39 14.73
N TYR A 31 4.14 11.82 13.91
CA TYR A 31 2.70 11.77 14.17
C TYR A 31 2.27 10.50 14.90
N LYS A 32 3.21 9.63 15.26
CA LYS A 32 2.94 8.31 15.86
C LYS A 32 1.95 7.50 15.01
N GLY A 33 2.09 7.52 13.69
CA GLY A 33 1.17 6.87 12.74
C GLY A 33 1.07 5.35 12.90
N ASN A 34 2.04 4.72 13.57
CA ASN A 34 2.00 3.29 13.93
C ASN A 34 1.57 3.05 15.38
N TYR A 35 1.09 4.05 16.10
CA TYR A 35 0.66 3.88 17.50
C TYR A 35 -0.50 2.89 17.56
N ARG A 36 -0.25 1.71 18.14
CA ARG A 36 -1.17 0.56 18.25
C ARG A 36 -1.37 -0.26 16.98
N SER A 37 -0.62 0.01 15.92
CA SER A 37 -0.56 -0.91 14.78
C SER A 37 0.09 -2.23 15.21
N ARG A 38 -0.53 -3.36 14.86
CA ARG A 38 0.03 -4.72 15.08
C ARG A 38 0.50 -5.34 13.78
N ASN A 39 -0.42 -5.49 12.83
CA ASN A 39 -0.18 -6.21 11.57
C ASN A 39 -0.38 -5.33 10.33
N PHE A 40 -0.87 -4.10 10.51
CA PHE A 40 -1.21 -3.18 9.41
C PHE A 40 -0.60 -1.81 9.68
N SER A 41 0.61 -1.60 9.17
CA SER A 41 1.37 -0.37 9.41
C SER A 41 0.82 0.80 8.61
N CYS A 42 1.19 2.02 9.00
CA CYS A 42 0.89 3.23 8.25
C CYS A 42 1.44 3.17 6.80
N LYS A 43 2.55 2.44 6.59
CA LYS A 43 3.09 2.17 5.25
C LYS A 43 2.17 1.24 4.46
N ASP A 44 1.65 0.18 5.08
CA ASP A 44 0.71 -0.75 4.44
C ASP A 44 -0.60 -0.03 4.06
N GLN A 45 -1.12 0.79 4.98
CA GLN A 45 -2.30 1.63 4.72
C GLN A 45 -2.06 2.59 3.56
N PHE A 46 -0.92 3.28 3.57
CA PHE A 46 -0.55 4.19 2.50
C PHE A 46 -0.47 3.47 1.14
N LEU A 47 0.13 2.28 1.07
CA LEU A 47 0.22 1.50 -0.17
C LEU A 47 -1.16 1.05 -0.64
N VAL A 48 -2.01 0.54 0.24
CA VAL A 48 -3.37 0.09 -0.12
C VAL A 48 -4.22 1.25 -0.63
N MET A 49 -4.20 2.40 0.06
CA MET A 49 -4.96 3.57 -0.35
C MET A 49 -4.43 4.15 -1.66
N SER A 50 -3.11 4.21 -1.85
CA SER A 50 -2.50 4.63 -3.13
C SER A 50 -2.88 3.70 -4.27
N TYR A 51 -2.90 2.39 -4.01
CA TYR A 51 -3.33 1.39 -4.99
C TYR A 51 -4.80 1.56 -5.37
N ALA A 52 -5.67 1.82 -4.38
CA ALA A 52 -7.09 2.09 -4.61
C ALA A 52 -7.31 3.31 -5.51
N GLN A 53 -6.61 4.41 -5.21
CA GLN A 53 -6.67 5.64 -6.02
C GLN A 53 -6.18 5.41 -7.45
N LEU A 54 -5.06 4.70 -7.63
CA LEU A 54 -4.52 4.41 -8.97
C LEU A 54 -5.39 3.45 -9.79
N THR A 55 -6.20 2.62 -9.13
CA THR A 55 -7.07 1.64 -9.79
C THR A 55 -8.54 2.07 -9.84
N GLY A 56 -8.86 3.29 -9.41
CA GLY A 56 -10.22 3.85 -9.42
C GLY A 56 -11.18 3.06 -8.53
N ARG A 57 -10.74 2.68 -7.32
CA ARG A 57 -11.56 1.93 -6.36
C ARG A 57 -12.07 2.88 -5.27
N ASP A 58 -13.38 3.09 -5.27
CA ASP A 58 -14.01 4.10 -4.42
C ASP A 58 -14.68 3.52 -3.16
N SER A 59 -14.66 2.19 -2.99
CA SER A 59 -15.23 1.53 -1.82
C SER A 59 -14.24 0.57 -1.15
N LEU A 60 -14.29 0.47 0.19
CA LEU A 60 -13.45 -0.47 0.94
C LEU A 60 -13.69 -1.93 0.52
N GLN A 61 -14.92 -2.27 0.12
CA GLN A 61 -15.26 -3.60 -0.40
C GLN A 61 -14.63 -3.85 -1.77
N SER A 62 -14.66 -2.85 -2.67
CA SER A 62 -14.01 -2.94 -3.98
C SER A 62 -12.48 -3.07 -3.84
N ILE A 63 -11.89 -2.40 -2.84
CA ILE A 63 -10.46 -2.52 -2.52
C ILE A 63 -10.13 -3.94 -2.04
N GLU A 64 -10.85 -4.46 -1.05
CA GLU A 64 -10.67 -5.82 -0.52
C GLU A 64 -10.79 -6.88 -1.62
N ASN A 65 -11.83 -6.79 -2.46
CA ASN A 65 -12.04 -7.73 -3.57
C ASN A 65 -10.89 -7.68 -4.58
N CYS A 66 -10.39 -6.47 -4.89
CA CYS A 66 -9.30 -6.31 -5.84
C CYS A 66 -7.98 -6.83 -5.27
N LEU A 67 -7.68 -6.56 -4.00
CA LEU A 67 -6.50 -7.11 -3.31
C LEU A 67 -6.56 -8.64 -3.23
N SER A 68 -7.73 -9.20 -2.93
CA SER A 68 -7.92 -10.66 -2.87
C SER A 68 -7.71 -11.32 -4.23
N ALA A 69 -8.28 -10.74 -5.30
CA ALA A 69 -8.09 -11.22 -6.67
C ALA A 69 -6.64 -11.13 -7.15
N LEU A 70 -5.87 -10.15 -6.65
CA LEU A 70 -4.48 -9.94 -7.02
C LEU A 70 -3.47 -10.52 -6.02
N SER A 71 -3.92 -11.32 -5.05
CA SER A 71 -3.12 -11.81 -3.91
C SER A 71 -1.78 -12.41 -4.30
N SER A 72 -1.71 -13.18 -5.40
CA SER A 72 -0.48 -13.78 -5.93
C SER A 72 0.56 -12.78 -6.44
N LYS A 73 0.15 -11.55 -6.79
CA LYS A 73 1.04 -10.48 -7.29
C LYS A 73 1.25 -9.35 -6.28
N LEU A 74 0.54 -9.37 -5.13
CA LEU A 74 0.66 -8.33 -4.10
C LEU A 74 2.06 -8.23 -3.52
N TYR A 75 2.77 -9.36 -3.38
CA TYR A 75 4.15 -9.38 -2.91
C TYR A 75 5.05 -8.50 -3.78
N HIS A 76 4.84 -8.50 -5.11
CA HIS A 76 5.56 -7.66 -6.06
C HIS A 76 5.13 -6.18 -6.04
N CYS A 77 4.00 -5.87 -5.40
CA CYS A 77 3.54 -4.51 -5.12
C CYS A 77 4.06 -3.96 -3.79
N GLY A 78 4.73 -4.78 -2.97
CA GLY A 78 5.12 -4.40 -1.61
C GLY A 78 4.00 -4.52 -0.58
N ILE A 79 2.88 -5.18 -0.93
CA ILE A 79 1.77 -5.46 -0.01
C ILE A 79 1.84 -6.95 0.35
N SER A 80 2.01 -7.27 1.63
CA SER A 80 2.29 -8.65 2.05
C SER A 80 1.08 -9.59 2.04
N TYR A 81 -0.14 -9.06 2.09
CA TYR A 81 -1.37 -9.86 2.15
C TYR A 81 -2.59 -9.08 1.65
N ALA A 82 -3.66 -9.78 1.30
CA ALA A 82 -4.94 -9.16 0.97
C ALA A 82 -5.58 -8.62 2.25
N VAL A 83 -5.65 -7.29 2.39
CA VAL A 83 -6.10 -6.63 3.61
C VAL A 83 -7.62 -6.72 3.74
N PRO A 84 -8.17 -7.26 4.85
CA PRO A 84 -9.61 -7.35 5.05
C PRO A 84 -10.27 -5.98 5.18
N ARG A 85 -11.53 -5.86 4.75
CA ARG A 85 -12.31 -4.61 4.83
C ARG A 85 -12.43 -4.09 6.26
N ASN A 86 -12.58 -4.98 7.24
CA ASN A 86 -12.66 -4.58 8.66
C ASN A 86 -11.36 -3.91 9.13
N THR A 87 -10.20 -4.38 8.66
CA THR A 87 -8.91 -3.74 8.95
C THR A 87 -8.80 -2.37 8.30
N LEU A 88 -9.24 -2.24 7.05
CA LEU A 88 -9.28 -0.94 6.35
C LEU A 88 -10.23 0.06 7.03
N ALA A 89 -11.38 -0.42 7.52
CA ALA A 89 -12.38 0.39 8.19
C ALA A 89 -11.94 0.84 9.60
N GLN A 90 -11.08 0.07 10.28
CA GLN A 90 -10.50 0.47 11.56
C GLN A 90 -9.35 1.47 11.42
N ALA A 91 -8.68 1.47 10.27
CA ALA A 91 -7.52 2.32 10.01
C ALA A 91 -7.88 3.69 9.40
N ASN A 92 -9.08 3.84 8.84
CA ASN A 92 -9.65 5.11 8.38
C ASN A 92 -10.53 5.73 9.45
#